data_AF-A0A2W1DE48-F1
#
_entry.id   AF-A0A2W1DE48-F1
#
_cell.length_a   1.000
_cell.length_b   1.000
_cell.length_c   1.000
_cell.angle_alpha   90.00
_cell.angle_beta   90.00
_cell.angle_gamma   90.00
#
_symmetry.space_group_name_H-M   'P 1'
#
loop_
_entity.id
_entity.type
_entity.pdbx_description
1 polymer ?
#
loop_
_entity_poly.entity_id
_entity_poly.type
_entity_poly.pdbx_seq_one_letter_code
_entity_poly.pdbx_strand_id
1 'polypeptide(L)'
;MTPDLSLPSRAPELGQYDDCNWDDAAFAVYTLLGDKVSVQDVASVLEKQWLDQGNEKHLVRPAEPTAKFETLQEIVQAHINLDKGRQPHSDAVFDLEWWPTAFIVVVREDWRTKTGGLLFVFADDENDCEMDKFYFNIEDAYMMLSSLSFGDEELSDSKSCYSKEAQA
;
A
#
# COMPACT_ATOMS: atom_id res chain seq x y z
N MET A 1 15.81 16.38 7.33
CA MET A 1 14.43 16.91 7.31
C MET A 1 13.52 15.73 7.57
N THR A 2 12.53 15.88 8.43
CA THR A 2 11.53 14.83 8.67
C THR A 2 10.46 14.93 7.57
N PRO A 3 10.07 13.84 6.91
CA PRO A 3 9.03 13.87 5.88
C PRO A 3 7.71 14.37 6.45
N ASP A 4 6.94 15.13 5.68
CA ASP A 4 5.57 15.48 6.05
C ASP A 4 4.65 14.28 5.80
N LEU A 5 4.18 13.68 6.90
CA LEU A 5 3.30 12.52 6.90
C LEU A 5 1.85 12.90 7.16
N SER A 6 1.45 14.16 7.00
CA SER A 6 0.04 14.55 7.10
C SER A 6 -0.80 13.86 6.01
N LEU A 7 -2.01 13.45 6.38
CA LEU A 7 -3.00 12.88 5.45
C LEU A 7 -4.16 13.87 5.30
N PRO A 8 -4.84 13.90 4.13
CA PRO A 8 -6.18 14.47 4.09
C PRO A 8 -7.09 13.69 5.04
N SER A 9 -8.15 14.30 5.55
CA SER A 9 -9.07 13.61 6.46
C SER A 9 -9.83 12.47 5.78
N ARG A 10 -10.12 12.60 4.48
CA ARG A 10 -10.87 11.63 3.68
C ARG A 10 -10.36 11.64 2.24
N ALA A 11 -10.54 10.51 1.54
CA ALA A 11 -10.26 10.36 0.11
C ALA A 11 -11.34 9.50 -0.58
N PRO A 12 -12.57 10.04 -0.76
CA PRO A 12 -13.70 9.28 -1.32
C PRO A 12 -13.43 8.72 -2.73
N GLU A 13 -12.49 9.30 -3.47
CA GLU A 13 -12.06 8.81 -4.78
C GLU A 13 -11.45 7.41 -4.74
N LEU A 14 -11.02 6.93 -3.56
CA LEU A 14 -10.46 5.60 -3.37
C LEU A 14 -11.54 4.53 -3.16
N GLY A 15 -12.75 4.89 -2.72
CA GLY A 15 -13.89 3.97 -2.50
C GLY A 15 -14.80 3.78 -3.73
N GLN A 16 -14.45 4.31 -4.90
CA GLN A 16 -15.30 4.17 -6.11
C GLN A 16 -15.15 2.82 -6.83
N TYR A 17 -14.55 1.81 -6.16
CA TYR A 17 -14.13 0.55 -6.76
C TYR A 17 -14.78 -0.68 -6.11
N ASP A 18 -15.77 -0.49 -5.23
CA ASP A 18 -16.46 -1.57 -4.50
C ASP A 18 -17.18 -2.57 -5.42
N ASP A 19 -17.45 -2.18 -6.66
CA ASP A 19 -18.04 -3.02 -7.71
C ASP A 19 -17.02 -3.81 -8.53
N CYS A 20 -15.72 -3.66 -8.23
CA CYS A 20 -14.62 -4.33 -8.91
C CYS A 20 -14.08 -5.50 -8.06
N ASN A 21 -13.45 -6.48 -8.72
CA ASN A 21 -12.74 -7.57 -8.07
C ASN A 21 -11.28 -7.16 -7.75
N TRP A 22 -10.85 -7.36 -6.51
CA TRP A 22 -9.53 -6.95 -6.00
C TRP A 22 -8.64 -8.14 -5.64
N ASP A 23 -9.09 -9.39 -5.82
CA ASP A 23 -8.38 -10.61 -5.40
C ASP A 23 -6.93 -10.69 -5.92
N ASP A 24 -6.67 -10.06 -7.07
CA ASP A 24 -5.40 -10.09 -7.79
C ASP A 24 -4.66 -8.75 -7.78
N ALA A 25 -5.21 -7.76 -7.08
CA ALA A 25 -4.72 -6.40 -7.09
C ALA A 25 -3.44 -6.27 -6.27
N ALA A 26 -2.41 -5.64 -6.84
CA ALA A 26 -1.14 -5.43 -6.16
C ALA A 26 -1.19 -4.17 -5.27
N PHE A 27 -0.58 -4.22 -4.10
CA PHE A 27 -0.32 -3.02 -3.30
C PHE A 27 0.79 -2.18 -3.95
N ALA A 28 0.50 -0.89 -4.16
CA ALA A 28 1.47 0.05 -4.72
C ALA A 28 2.53 0.47 -3.69
N VAL A 29 3.79 0.55 -4.11
CA VAL A 29 4.91 1.03 -3.28
C VAL A 29 5.42 2.38 -3.76
N TYR A 30 5.44 3.34 -2.84
CA TYR A 30 5.95 4.70 -3.03
C TYR A 30 7.12 4.98 -2.09
N THR A 31 7.83 6.09 -2.31
CA THR A 31 8.93 6.55 -1.46
C THR A 31 8.91 8.08 -1.30
N LEU A 32 9.13 8.55 -0.06
CA LEU A 32 9.40 9.97 0.24
C LEU A 32 10.90 10.28 0.28
N LEU A 33 11.75 9.33 -0.08
CA LEU A 33 13.21 9.45 -0.01
C LEU A 33 13.84 9.72 -1.39
N GLY A 34 13.02 9.86 -2.43
CA GLY A 34 13.48 9.94 -3.81
C GLY A 34 14.42 8.80 -4.16
N ASP A 35 15.54 9.12 -4.79
CA ASP A 35 16.50 8.13 -5.32
C ASP A 35 17.33 7.42 -4.23
N LYS A 36 17.18 7.82 -2.96
CA LYS A 36 17.95 7.21 -1.86
C LYS A 36 17.52 5.79 -1.55
N VAL A 37 16.28 5.45 -1.86
CA VAL A 37 15.74 4.10 -1.70
C VAL A 37 15.07 3.69 -3.00
N SER A 38 15.50 2.55 -3.53
CA SER A 38 14.86 1.93 -4.69
C SER A 38 13.53 1.30 -4.28
N VAL A 39 12.41 1.83 -4.78
CA VAL A 39 11.09 1.22 -4.61
C VAL A 39 11.00 -0.20 -5.20
N GLN A 40 11.77 -0.47 -6.26
CA GLN A 40 11.90 -1.81 -6.83
C GLN A 40 12.53 -2.79 -5.83
N ASP A 41 13.59 -2.38 -5.14
CA ASP A 41 14.24 -3.21 -4.13
C ASP A 41 13.31 -3.46 -2.94
N VAL A 42 12.54 -2.44 -2.54
CA VAL A 42 11.53 -2.57 -1.47
C VAL A 42 10.46 -3.57 -1.87
N ALA A 43 9.83 -3.39 -3.04
CA ALA A 43 8.80 -4.29 -3.54
C ALA A 43 9.32 -5.73 -3.62
N SER A 44 10.50 -5.95 -4.19
CA SER A 44 11.13 -7.28 -4.30
C SER A 44 11.40 -7.95 -2.96
N VAL A 45 11.60 -7.19 -1.88
CA VAL A 45 11.74 -7.78 -0.55
C VAL A 45 10.39 -8.10 0.08
N LEU A 46 9.42 -7.19 -0.06
CA LEU A 46 8.07 -7.39 0.49
C LEU A 46 7.34 -8.55 -0.19
N GLU A 47 7.53 -8.73 -1.50
CA GLU A 47 6.90 -9.81 -2.27
C GLU A 47 7.66 -11.14 -2.21
N LYS A 48 8.89 -11.17 -1.67
CA LYS A 48 9.77 -12.34 -1.76
C LYS A 48 9.12 -13.61 -1.24
N GLN A 49 8.58 -13.55 -0.03
CA GLN A 49 7.95 -14.72 0.60
C GLN A 49 6.68 -15.13 -0.15
N TRP A 50 5.95 -14.18 -0.72
CA TRP A 50 4.77 -14.44 -1.53
C TRP A 50 5.10 -15.23 -2.80
N LEU A 51 6.15 -14.83 -3.53
CA LEU A 51 6.61 -15.55 -4.72
C LEU A 51 7.25 -16.91 -4.37
N ASP A 52 7.96 -17.01 -3.24
CA ASP A 52 8.56 -18.27 -2.76
C ASP A 52 7.50 -19.34 -2.44
N GLN A 53 6.25 -18.96 -2.18
CA GLN A 53 5.11 -19.88 -2.01
C GLN A 53 4.51 -20.37 -3.35
N GLY A 54 5.03 -19.89 -4.48
CA GLY A 54 4.58 -20.29 -5.81
C GLY A 54 3.43 -19.47 -6.38
N ASN A 55 3.10 -18.32 -5.79
CA ASN A 55 2.12 -17.40 -6.35
C ASN A 55 2.66 -16.74 -7.62
N GLU A 56 1.85 -16.72 -8.68
CA GLU A 56 2.24 -16.13 -9.98
C GLU A 56 1.97 -14.63 -10.07
N LYS A 57 0.97 -14.15 -9.30
CA LYS A 57 0.57 -12.74 -9.29
C LYS A 57 1.36 -11.99 -8.23
N HIS A 58 1.62 -10.71 -8.47
CA HIS A 58 2.41 -9.90 -7.54
C HIS A 58 1.52 -9.34 -6.43
N LEU A 59 1.88 -9.61 -5.18
CA LEU A 59 1.22 -8.99 -4.02
C LEU A 59 1.55 -7.50 -3.91
N VAL A 60 2.77 -7.11 -4.29
CA VAL A 60 3.29 -5.76 -4.12
C VAL A 60 4.06 -5.36 -5.37
N ARG A 61 3.88 -4.14 -5.84
CA ARG A 61 4.61 -3.62 -7.01
C ARG A 61 5.00 -2.14 -6.82
N PRO A 62 6.12 -1.69 -7.41
CA PRO A 62 6.46 -0.27 -7.43
C PRO A 62 5.38 0.53 -8.16
N ALA A 63 4.97 1.66 -7.59
CA ALA A 63 4.02 2.53 -8.26
C ALA A 63 4.64 3.14 -9.54
N GLU A 64 3.86 3.16 -10.62
CA GLU A 64 4.24 3.79 -11.89
C GLU A 64 3.34 5.00 -12.18
N PRO A 65 3.90 6.14 -12.64
CA PRO A 65 5.33 6.41 -12.81
C PRO A 65 6.04 6.64 -11.47
N THR A 66 7.33 6.28 -11.41
CA THR A 66 8.18 6.59 -10.26
C THR A 66 8.46 8.10 -10.21
N ALA A 67 7.61 8.83 -9.47
CA ALA A 67 7.78 10.25 -9.22
C ALA A 67 8.50 10.51 -7.89
N LYS A 68 9.12 11.69 -7.79
CA LYS A 68 9.71 12.17 -6.54
C LYS A 68 8.63 12.93 -5.78
N PHE A 69 8.32 12.43 -4.59
CA PHE A 69 7.33 13.02 -3.70
C PHE A 69 8.04 13.64 -2.49
N GLU A 70 7.57 14.80 -2.07
CA GLU A 70 8.05 15.51 -0.88
C GLU A 70 7.12 15.29 0.32
N THR A 71 5.83 15.04 0.07
CA THR A 71 4.81 14.88 1.12
C THR A 71 3.95 13.65 0.91
N LEU A 72 3.39 13.13 2.01
CA LEU A 72 2.46 12.02 1.93
C LEU A 72 1.16 12.38 1.18
N GLN A 73 0.74 13.64 1.22
CA GLN A 73 -0.43 14.11 0.47
C GLN A 73 -0.24 13.98 -1.04
N GLU A 74 0.96 14.27 -1.55
CA GLU A 74 1.27 14.10 -2.98
C GLU A 74 1.20 12.63 -3.40
N ILE A 75 1.62 11.71 -2.51
CA ILE A 75 1.48 10.28 -2.75
C ILE A 75 0.01 9.86 -2.78
N VAL A 76 -0.82 10.34 -1.83
CA VAL A 76 -2.26 10.06 -1.85
C VAL A 76 -2.87 10.52 -3.17
N GLN A 77 -2.55 11.73 -3.63
CA GLN A 77 -3.05 12.25 -4.88
C GLN A 77 -2.55 11.44 -6.10
N ALA A 78 -1.30 11.01 -6.08
CA ALA A 78 -0.75 10.14 -7.12
C ALA A 78 -1.44 8.78 -7.13
N HIS A 79 -1.72 8.20 -5.96
CA HIS A 79 -2.44 6.94 -5.84
C HIS A 79 -3.91 7.08 -6.27
N ILE A 80 -4.59 8.19 -5.99
CA ILE A 80 -5.92 8.48 -6.55
C ILE A 80 -5.87 8.49 -8.09
N ASN A 81 -4.87 9.17 -8.66
CA ASN A 81 -4.70 9.33 -10.11
C ASN A 81 -4.10 8.10 -10.82
N LEU A 82 -3.59 7.11 -10.07
CA LEU A 82 -3.05 5.88 -10.62
C LEU A 82 -4.18 5.13 -11.34
N ASP A 83 -3.96 4.84 -12.63
CA ASP A 83 -4.84 3.95 -13.37
C ASP A 83 -4.86 2.59 -12.67
N LYS A 84 -6.03 2.22 -12.11
CA LYS A 84 -6.20 0.95 -11.39
C LYS A 84 -6.16 -0.26 -12.31
N GLY A 85 -5.96 -0.06 -13.61
CA GLY A 85 -5.79 -1.14 -14.58
C GLY A 85 -7.05 -1.97 -14.68
N ARG A 86 -8.23 -1.31 -14.74
CA ARG A 86 -9.53 -1.98 -14.84
C ARG A 86 -9.57 -2.88 -16.08
N GLN A 87 -9.63 -4.19 -15.87
CA GLN A 87 -9.73 -5.18 -16.95
C GLN A 87 -11.05 -5.94 -16.85
N PRO A 88 -11.75 -6.23 -17.95
CA PRO A 88 -12.98 -7.02 -17.89
C PRO A 88 -12.70 -8.44 -17.35
N HIS A 89 -13.34 -8.79 -16.24
CA HIS A 89 -13.33 -10.16 -15.69
C HIS A 89 -14.49 -10.98 -16.27
N SER A 90 -15.68 -10.38 -16.24
CA SER A 90 -16.93 -10.92 -16.76
C SER A 90 -17.82 -9.80 -17.31
N ASP A 91 -19.03 -10.13 -17.79
CA ASP A 91 -19.97 -9.16 -18.37
C ASP A 91 -20.35 -8.00 -17.42
N ALA A 92 -20.11 -8.13 -16.11
CA ALA A 92 -20.52 -7.14 -15.10
C ALA A 92 -19.45 -6.82 -14.04
N VAL A 93 -18.25 -7.42 -14.10
CA VAL A 93 -17.21 -7.23 -13.07
C VAL A 93 -15.88 -6.93 -13.76
N PHE A 94 -15.16 -5.96 -13.21
CA PHE A 94 -13.80 -5.62 -13.63
C PHE A 94 -12.80 -6.09 -12.58
N ASP A 95 -11.71 -6.72 -13.00
CA ASP A 95 -10.54 -6.93 -12.17
C ASP A 95 -9.73 -5.65 -12.08
N LEU A 96 -9.13 -5.41 -10.91
CA LEU A 96 -8.14 -4.35 -10.73
C LEU A 96 -6.72 -4.91 -10.74
N GLU A 97 -5.82 -4.16 -11.35
CA GLU A 97 -4.39 -4.42 -11.29
C GLU A 97 -3.77 -3.88 -9.98
N TRP A 98 -4.33 -2.79 -9.45
CA TRP A 98 -3.81 -2.07 -8.30
C TRP A 98 -4.84 -1.96 -7.18
N TRP A 99 -4.40 -2.22 -5.96
CA TRP A 99 -5.25 -2.09 -4.78
C TRP A 99 -5.69 -0.62 -4.62
N PRO A 100 -7.01 -0.33 -4.54
CA PRO A 100 -7.49 1.04 -4.61
C PRO A 100 -7.44 1.78 -3.28
N THR A 101 -7.72 1.10 -2.17
CA THR A 101 -7.90 1.75 -0.86
C THR A 101 -6.66 1.73 0.01
N ALA A 102 -5.56 1.12 -0.42
CA ALA A 102 -4.38 0.94 0.41
C ALA A 102 -3.07 0.84 -0.39
N PHE A 103 -2.00 1.36 0.20
CA PHE A 103 -0.67 1.36 -0.41
C PHE A 103 0.43 1.51 0.65
N ILE A 104 1.67 1.32 0.22
CA ILE A 104 2.85 1.31 1.08
C ILE A 104 3.76 2.50 0.74
N VAL A 105 4.27 3.18 1.76
CA VAL A 105 5.20 4.30 1.62
C VAL A 105 6.46 4.05 2.43
N VAL A 106 7.61 4.17 1.76
CA VAL A 106 8.91 4.15 2.43
C VAL A 106 9.29 5.54 2.89
N VAL A 107 9.54 5.69 4.19
CA VAL A 107 9.78 6.99 4.84
C VAL A 107 11.16 7.09 5.47
N ARG A 108 11.92 6.00 5.57
CA ARG A 108 13.32 5.99 6.05
C ARG A 108 14.25 5.07 5.26
N GLU A 109 15.53 5.42 5.22
CA GLU A 109 16.58 4.64 4.53
C GLU A 109 16.87 3.31 5.26
N ASP A 110 16.73 3.28 6.59
CA ASP A 110 16.94 2.11 7.46
C ASP A 110 15.69 1.23 7.62
N TRP A 111 14.78 1.25 6.64
CA TRP A 111 13.49 0.54 6.66
C TRP A 111 13.57 -0.97 6.87
N ARG A 112 14.73 -1.59 6.58
CA ARG A 112 14.98 -3.02 6.80
C ARG A 112 15.30 -3.36 8.26
N THR A 113 15.87 -2.43 9.01
CA THR A 113 16.48 -2.71 10.32
C THR A 113 15.83 -1.97 11.47
N LYS A 114 15.11 -0.88 11.20
CA LYS A 114 14.38 -0.12 12.24
C LYS A 114 12.89 -0.06 11.95
N THR A 115 12.13 -0.17 13.03
CA THR A 115 10.70 0.11 13.03
C THR A 115 10.45 1.58 12.69
N GLY A 116 9.44 1.83 11.86
CA GLY A 116 9.07 3.19 11.43
C GLY A 116 9.62 3.60 10.05
N GLY A 117 10.22 2.67 9.29
CA GLY A 117 10.67 2.95 7.92
C GLY A 117 9.64 2.62 6.83
N LEU A 118 8.71 1.71 7.11
CA LEU A 118 7.60 1.35 6.24
C LEU A 118 6.29 1.85 6.86
N LEU A 119 5.52 2.57 6.06
CA LEU A 119 4.23 3.13 6.43
C LEU A 119 3.16 2.50 5.54
N PHE A 120 2.17 1.87 6.16
CA PHE A 120 0.97 1.41 5.48
C PHE A 120 -0.07 2.52 5.56
N VAL A 121 -0.67 2.88 4.42
CA VAL A 121 -1.64 3.97 4.30
C VAL A 121 -2.89 3.41 3.67
N PHE A 122 -4.04 3.72 4.24
CA PHE A 122 -5.31 3.20 3.75
C PHE A 122 -6.46 4.19 3.92
N ALA A 123 -7.50 3.98 3.14
CA ALA A 123 -8.81 4.59 3.29
C ALA A 123 -9.78 3.52 3.83
N ASP A 124 -10.45 3.83 4.93
CA ASP A 124 -11.53 3.03 5.49
C ASP A 124 -12.81 3.29 4.69
N ASP A 125 -13.10 2.41 3.73
CA ASP A 125 -14.24 2.49 2.82
C ASP A 125 -15.59 2.36 3.56
N GLU A 126 -15.64 1.61 4.67
CA GLU A 126 -16.81 1.53 5.53
C GLU A 126 -17.09 2.86 6.28
N ASN A 127 -16.04 3.66 6.52
CA ASN A 127 -16.12 4.93 7.25
C ASN A 127 -15.89 6.16 6.36
N ASP A 128 -16.62 6.24 5.23
CA ASP A 128 -16.59 7.39 4.29
C ASP A 128 -15.17 7.70 3.75
N CYS A 129 -14.40 6.65 3.50
CA CYS A 129 -13.00 6.72 3.05
C CYS A 129 -12.13 7.58 3.98
N GLU A 130 -12.30 7.43 5.30
CA GLU A 130 -11.44 8.07 6.30
C GLU A 130 -10.00 7.55 6.14
N MET A 131 -9.06 8.49 6.03
CA MET A 131 -7.67 8.15 5.76
C MET A 131 -6.91 7.90 7.05
N ASP A 132 -6.21 6.78 7.11
CA ASP A 132 -5.39 6.42 8.25
C ASP A 132 -4.07 5.79 7.79
N LYS A 133 -3.13 5.65 8.74
CA LYS A 133 -1.82 5.08 8.50
C LYS A 133 -1.23 4.47 9.77
N PHE A 134 -0.37 3.49 9.59
CA PHE A 134 0.44 2.95 10.69
C PHE A 134 1.79 2.44 10.17
N TYR A 135 2.76 2.36 11.07
CA TYR A 135 4.03 1.73 10.76
C TYR A 135 3.95 0.24 10.99
N PHE A 136 4.61 -0.53 10.13
CA PHE A 136 4.75 -1.97 10.27
C PHE A 136 6.21 -2.38 10.04
N ASN A 137 6.56 -3.58 10.50
CA ASN A 137 7.89 -4.15 10.29
C ASN A 137 7.89 -5.02 9.04
N ILE A 138 9.07 -5.13 8.42
CA ILE A 138 9.29 -6.00 7.27
C ILE A 138 8.98 -7.48 7.55
N GLU A 139 9.21 -7.93 8.79
CA GLU A 139 8.95 -9.31 9.23
C GLU A 139 7.45 -9.63 9.27
N ASP A 140 6.63 -8.62 9.54
CA ASP A 140 5.17 -8.72 9.61
C ASP A 140 4.52 -8.54 8.22
N ALA A 141 5.26 -7.98 7.25
CA ALA A 141 4.73 -7.54 5.97
C ALA A 141 4.04 -8.65 5.17
N TYR A 142 4.69 -9.82 5.08
CA TYR A 142 4.11 -10.94 4.31
C TYR A 142 2.74 -11.33 4.87
N MET A 143 2.65 -11.54 6.19
CA MET A 143 1.40 -12.00 6.79
C MET A 143 0.31 -10.95 6.68
N MET A 144 0.62 -9.70 7.03
CA MET A 144 -0.30 -8.58 6.94
C MET A 144 -0.87 -8.41 5.52
N LEU A 145 0.00 -8.34 4.51
CA LEU A 145 -0.43 -8.08 3.14
C LEU A 145 -1.16 -9.29 2.53
N SER A 146 -0.74 -10.52 2.84
CA SER A 146 -1.44 -11.71 2.36
C SER A 146 -2.84 -11.85 2.98
N SER A 147 -3.00 -11.57 4.28
CA SER A 147 -4.31 -11.65 4.94
C SER A 147 -5.30 -10.63 4.35
N LEU A 148 -4.83 -9.40 4.11
CA LEU A 148 -5.62 -8.38 3.43
C LEU A 148 -5.98 -8.81 2.00
N SER A 149 -5.01 -9.32 1.24
CA SER A 149 -5.24 -9.75 -0.14
C SER A 149 -6.21 -10.92 -0.28
N PHE A 150 -6.27 -11.82 0.71
CA PHE A 150 -7.23 -12.93 0.73
C PHE A 150 -8.60 -12.54 1.31
N GLY A 151 -8.74 -11.32 1.85
CA GLY A 151 -9.95 -10.90 2.56
C GLY A 151 -10.13 -11.60 3.91
N ASP A 152 -9.06 -12.16 4.48
CA ASP A 152 -9.06 -12.80 5.81
C ASP A 152 -9.04 -11.76 6.96
N GLU A 153 -8.67 -10.52 6.65
CA GLU A 153 -8.49 -9.43 7.61
C GLU A 153 -8.96 -8.10 7.00
N GLU A 154 -9.59 -7.25 7.83
CA GLU A 154 -9.94 -5.88 7.46
C GLU A 154 -8.78 -4.90 7.73
N LEU A 155 -8.79 -3.74 7.07
CA LEU A 155 -7.73 -2.73 7.24
C LEU A 155 -7.60 -2.23 8.70
N SER A 156 -8.73 -2.11 9.39
CA SER A 156 -8.84 -1.70 10.79
C SER A 156 -8.23 -2.73 11.76
N ASP A 157 -8.49 -4.02 11.52
CA ASP A 157 -7.92 -5.15 12.27
C ASP A 157 -6.42 -5.25 12.03
N SER A 158 -5.98 -5.10 10.78
CA SER A 158 -4.57 -5.09 10.39
C SER A 158 -3.78 -4.02 11.14
N LYS A 159 -4.33 -2.81 11.26
CA LYS A 159 -3.74 -1.76 12.09
C LYS A 159 -3.62 -2.20 13.55
N SER A 160 -4.64 -2.82 14.11
CA SER A 160 -4.64 -3.26 15.51
C SER A 160 -3.60 -4.36 15.79
N CYS A 161 -3.41 -5.28 14.85
CA CYS A 161 -2.47 -6.40 14.94
C CYS A 161 -1.01 -5.99 14.73
N TYR A 162 -0.74 -5.12 13.76
CA TYR A 162 0.61 -4.89 13.24
C TYR A 162 1.17 -3.50 13.53
N SER A 163 0.35 -2.54 13.96
CA SER A 163 0.82 -1.17 14.24
C SER A 163 1.97 -1.16 15.24
N LYS A 164 3.06 -0.53 14.83
CA LYS A 164 4.23 -0.29 15.66
C LYS A 164 4.46 1.20 15.87
N GLU A 165 5.05 1.54 17.01
CA GLU A 165 5.57 2.88 17.24
C GLU A 165 6.87 3.09 16.45
N ALA A 166 7.00 4.25 15.79
CA ALA A 166 8.24 4.60 15.10
C ALA A 166 9.38 4.74 16.12
N GLN A 167 10.49 4.03 15.88
CA GLN A 167 11.68 4.14 16.73
C GLN A 167 12.48 5.39 16.34
N ALA A 168 12.97 6.14 17.33
CA ALA A 168 13.81 7.32 17.10
C ALA A 168 15.14 6.98 16.39
#